data_AF-A0A378VXB9-F1
#
_entry.id   AF-A0A378VXB9-F1
#
_cell.length_a   1.000
_cell.length_b   1.000
_cell.length_c   1.000
_cell.angle_alpha   90.00
_cell.angle_beta   90.00
_cell.angle_gamma   90.00
#
_symmetry.space_group_name_H-M   'P 1'
#
loop_
_entity.id
_entity.type
_entity.pdbx_description
1 polymer ?
#
loop_
_entity_poly.entity_id
_entity_poly.type
_entity_poly.pdbx_seq_one_letter_code
_entity_poly.pdbx_strand_id
1 'polypeptide(L)' 'MPAKVGEIESVLDVRTLEQEAGAESLKMNDIAKVRINLQKPVTATPYAENTAAGSFILIDEATYGTVAAGMIL' A
#
# COMPACT_ATOMS: atom_id res chain seq x y z
N MET A 1 9.35 7.86 8.07
CA MET A 1 8.54 9.04 7.70
C MET A 1 7.09 8.65 7.90
N PRO A 2 6.28 9.43 8.64
CA PRO A 2 4.89 9.08 8.86
C PRO A 2 4.09 9.05 7.56
N ALA A 3 3.25 8.03 7.42
CA ALA A 3 2.38 7.80 6.29
C ALA A 3 1.00 7.38 6.79
N LYS A 4 -0.04 7.75 6.05
CA LYS A 4 -1.42 7.33 6.32
C LYS A 4 -2.02 6.73 5.06
N VAL A 5 -2.62 5.55 5.18
CA VAL A 5 -3.46 4.98 4.12
C VAL A 5 -4.71 5.86 4.00
N GLY A 6 -4.90 6.43 2.81
CA GLY A 6 -6.04 7.26 2.46
C GLY A 6 -7.17 6.38 1.93
N GLU A 7 -7.46 6.54 0.64
CA GLU A 7 -8.50 5.79 -0.05
C GLU A 7 -8.03 4.38 -0.42
N ILE A 8 -8.90 3.39 -0.24
CA ILE A 8 -8.77 2.05 -0.82
C ILE A 8 -9.52 2.08 -2.16
N GLU A 9 -8.78 2.08 -3.27
CA GLU A 9 -9.39 2.13 -4.61
C GLU A 9 -10.01 0.78 -4.97
N SER A 10 -9.31 -0.32 -4.66
CA SER A 10 -9.80 -1.67 -4.89
C SER A 10 -9.08 -2.69 -4.02
N VAL A 11 -9.76 -3.80 -3.73
CA VAL A 11 -9.19 -5.01 -3.14
C VAL A 11 -9.22 -6.10 -4.19
N LEU A 12 -8.11 -6.81 -4.37
CA LEU A 12 -8.00 -7.93 -5.29
C LEU A 12 -8.50 -9.20 -4.61
N ASP A 13 -9.55 -9.82 -5.15
CA ASP A 13 -9.86 -11.20 -4.82
C ASP A 13 -8.80 -12.10 -5.47
N VAL A 14 -7.94 -12.70 -4.66
CA VAL A 14 -6.83 -13.54 -5.14
C VAL A 14 -7.27 -14.86 -5.77
N ARG A 15 -8.53 -15.27 -5.58
CA ARG A 15 -9.10 -16.50 -6.15
C ARG A 15 -9.70 -16.23 -7.52
N THR A 16 -10.37 -15.09 -7.72
CA THR A 16 -11.05 -14.74 -8.98
C THR A 16 -10.26 -13.76 -9.84
N LEU A 17 -9.28 -13.08 -9.25
CA LEU A 17 -8.53 -11.95 -9.82
C LEU A 17 -9.39 -10.71 -10.12
N GLU A 18 -10.57 -10.63 -9.52
CA GLU A 18 -11.46 -9.48 -9.65
C GLU A 18 -11.06 -8.35 -8.68
N GLN A 19 -11.34 -7.12 -9.08
CA GLN A 19 -11.12 -5.93 -8.25
C GLN A 19 -12.44 -5.49 -7.64
N GLU A 20 -12.54 -5.58 -6.32
CA GLU A 20 -13.70 -5.14 -5.55
C GLU A 20 -13.49 -3.71 -5.05
N ALA A 21 -14.42 -2.81 -5.38
CA ALA A 21 -14.41 -1.43 -4.91
C ALA A 21 -15.30 -1.27 -3.66
N GLY A 22 -15.09 -0.18 -2.92
CA GLY A 22 -15.93 0.17 -1.76
C GLY A 22 -15.52 -0.48 -0.45
N ALA A 23 -14.33 -1.07 -0.37
CA ALA A 23 -13.78 -1.55 0.89
C ALA A 23 -13.41 -0.39 1.82
N GLU A 24 -13.87 -0.44 3.07
CA GLU A 24 -13.53 0.56 4.10
C GLU A 24 -12.29 0.18 4.91
N SER A 25 -11.86 -1.07 4.84
CA SER A 25 -10.72 -1.60 5.60
C SER A 25 -10.06 -2.76 4.88
N LEU A 26 -8.79 -3.01 5.20
CA LEU A 26 -8.02 -4.15 4.72
C LEU A 26 -7.75 -5.12 5.86
N LYS A 27 -7.83 -6.41 5.57
CA LYS A 27 -7.48 -7.51 6.46
C LYS A 27 -6.06 -8.00 6.17
N MET A 28 -5.54 -8.82 7.08
CA MET A 28 -4.26 -9.49 6.87
C MET A 28 -4.29 -10.33 5.59
N ASN A 29 -3.25 -10.19 4.77
CA ASN A 29 -3.08 -10.83 3.47
C ASN A 29 -3.95 -10.29 2.33
N ASP A 30 -4.74 -9.23 2.54
CA ASP A 30 -5.41 -8.56 1.43
C ASP A 30 -4.38 -7.87 0.52
N ILE A 31 -4.61 -7.96 -0.79
CA ILE A 31 -3.87 -7.21 -1.80
C ILE A 31 -4.80 -6.11 -2.29
N ALA A 32 -4.36 -4.86 -2.22
CA ALA A 32 -5.21 -3.73 -2.55
C ALA A 32 -4.44 -2.62 -3.26
N LYS A 33 -5.16 -1.86 -4.08
CA LYS A 33 -4.69 -0.59 -4.61
C LYS A 33 -5.17 0.52 -3.69
N VAL A 34 -4.23 1.30 -3.17
CA VAL A 34 -4.51 2.35 -2.18
C VAL A 34 -3.79 3.64 -2.53
N ARG A 35 -4.33 4.77 -2.05
CA ARG A 35 -3.58 6.03 -1.99
C ARG A 35 -2.90 6.16 -0.64
N ILE A 36 -1.63 6.54 -0.64
CA ILE A 36 -0.87 6.84 0.58
C ILE A 36 -0.61 8.33 0.67
N ASN A 37 -0.95 8.91 1.81
CA ASN A 37 -0.61 10.29 2.15
C ASN A 37 0.65 10.31 3.01
N LEU A 38 1.61 11.15 2.62
CA LEU A 38 2.88 11.28 3.31
C LEU A 38 2.96 12.64 4.00
N GLN A 39 3.55 12.69 5.20
CA GLN A 39 3.69 13.95 5.93
C GLN A 39 4.65 14.94 5.23
N LYS A 40 5.61 14.42 4.46
CA LYS A 40 6.57 15.20 3.69
C LYS A 40 6.66 14.64 2.26
N PRO A 41 6.94 15.48 1.25
CA PRO A 41 7.20 15.00 -0.10
C PRO A 41 8.40 14.04 -0.13
N VAL A 42 8.31 13.03 -0.99
CA VAL A 42 9.42 12.14 -1.33
C VAL A 42 9.50 11.95 -2.84
N THR A 43 10.70 11.67 -3.32
CA THR A 43 10.89 11.17 -4.68
C THR A 43 10.32 9.76 -4.74
N ALA A 44 9.26 9.58 -5.52
CA ALA A 44 8.62 8.30 -5.79
C ALA A 44 8.89 7.91 -7.25
N THR A 45 9.19 6.64 -7.48
CA THR A 45 9.39 6.08 -8.82
C THR A 45 8.50 4.84 -8.96
N PRO A 46 7.84 4.61 -10.10
CA PRO A 46 7.10 3.38 -10.32
C PRO A 46 7.99 2.15 -10.12
N TYR A 47 7.46 1.15 -9.42
CA TYR A 47 8.16 -0.11 -9.17
C TYR A 47 8.57 -0.83 -10.45
N ALA A 48 7.75 -0.71 -11.50
CA ALA A 48 8.03 -1.26 -12.83
C ALA A 48 9.28 -0.64 -13.48
N GLU A 49 9.62 0.60 -13.13
CA GLU A 49 10.81 1.29 -13.64
C GLU A 49 12.04 1.04 -12.77
N ASN A 50 11.87 1.06 -11.44
CA ASN A 50 12.95 0.82 -10.49
C ASN A 50 12.42 0.11 -9.24
N THR A 51 12.73 -1.17 -9.09
CA THR A 51 12.24 -1.99 -7.97
C THR A 51 12.75 -1.53 -6.60
N ALA A 52 13.97 -0.99 -6.54
CA ALA A 52 14.57 -0.51 -5.28
C ALA A 52 13.95 0.82 -4.82
N ALA A 53 13.66 1.73 -5.75
CA ALA A 53 13.06 3.04 -5.45
C ALA A 53 11.52 3.02 -5.42
N GLY A 54 10.91 2.01 -6.04
CA GLY A 54 9.45 1.85 -6.10
C GLY A 54 8.87 0.87 -5.08
N SER A 55 9.68 0.24 -4.23
CA SER A 55 9.21 -0.61 -3.14
C SER A 55 9.23 0.11 -1.80
N PHE A 56 8.30 -0.25 -0.92
CA PHE A 56 8.24 0.28 0.44
C PHE A 56 7.62 -0.73 1.40
N ILE A 57 7.78 -0.47 2.70
CA ILE A 57 7.07 -1.18 3.77
C ILE A 57 6.36 -0.18 4.67
N LEU A 58 5.25 -0.59 5.27
CA LEU A 58 4.59 0.14 6.34
C LEU A 58 4.95 -0.50 7.68
N ILE A 59 5.39 0.34 8.61
CA ILE A 59 5.72 -0.05 9.97
C ILE A 59 4.67 0.54 10.90
N ASP A 60 4.12 -0.28 11.79
CA ASP A 60 3.24 0.17 12.86
C ASP A 60 4.05 0.93 13.92
N GLU A 61 3.62 2.17 14.24
CA GLU A 61 4.38 3.07 15.11
C GLU A 61 4.36 2.66 16.59
N ALA A 62 3.43 1.80 17.02
CA ALA A 62 3.30 1.35 18.41
C ALA A 62 4.08 0.07 18.69
N THR A 63 4.11 -0.84 17.71
CA THR A 63 4.73 -2.18 17.84
C THR A 63 6.07 -2.31 17.12
N TYR A 64 6.40 -1.37 16.23
CA TYR A 64 7.54 -1.44 15.30
C TYR A 64 7.52 -2.66 14.38
N GLY A 65 6.36 -3.33 14.25
CA GLY A 65 6.18 -4.45 13.35
C GLY A 65 5.94 -4.00 11.90
N THR A 66 6.44 -4.78 10.94
CA THR A 66 6.06 -4.62 9.54
C THR A 66 4.62 -5.10 9.35
N VAL A 67 3.73 -4.20 8.94
CA VAL A 67 2.30 -4.49 8.75
C VAL A 67 1.90 -4.62 7.29
N ALA A 68 2.69 -4.04 6.38
CA ALA A 68 2.49 -4.20 4.94
C ALA A 68 3.79 -4.04 4.17
N ALA A 69 3.83 -4.65 2.98
CA ALA A 69 4.76 -4.33 1.92
C ALA A 69 3.98 -3.77 0.74
N GLY A 70 4.58 -2.86 -0.01
CA GLY A 70 3.91 -2.20 -1.12
C GLY A 70 4.85 -1.83 -2.26
N MET A 71 4.24 -1.57 -3.40
CA MET A 71 4.90 -1.10 -4.61
C MET A 71 4.17 0.14 -5.13
N ILE A 72 4.94 1.11 -5.60
CA ILE A 72 4.43 2.31 -6.26
C ILE A 72 4.04 1.92 -7.70
N LEU A 73 2.81 2.23 -8.08
CA LEU A 73 2.27 1.94 -9.42
C LEU A 73 2.58 3.05 -10.42
#